data_AF-A0A8S4NVG4-F1
#
_entry.id   AF-A0A8S4NVG4-F1
#
_cell.length_a   1.000
_cell.length_b   1.000
_cell.length_c   1.000
_cell.angle_alpha   90.00
_cell.angle_beta   90.00
_cell.angle_gamma   90.00
#
_symmetry.space_group_name_H-M   'P 1'
#
loop_
_entity.id
_entity.type
_entity.pdbx_description
1 polymer ?
#
loop_
_entity_poly.entity_id
_entity_poly.type
_entity_poly.pdbx_seq_one_letter_code
_entity_poly.pdbx_strand_id
1 'polypeptide(L)'
;AILREGLLYDKREQEEITRLEKLESGARDTSDFLEWQKNMRQKDLEKDLAEIERRRLEGKLSHEEAILARQNLIKDNKQKVTDMKEEAKEMMQEYLKQRLEEEKEMRKLVENILEGHENAKESKKRLQSYKQKIVQEVNEESRELMRQALEEAEREMQRKVELIQQIRAMESIPVVRFKMLDLTNTAGHGLLSEMSIAELQERMTLLNIAKIEEEEEKRDEILNAKQEKDQKLMDTLDQISKHRAELSRAQAMKLEE
;
A
#
# COMPACT_ATOMS: atom_id res chain seq x y z
N ALA A 1 -66.49 -63.25 136.35
CA ALA A 1 -65.67 -62.82 135.21
C ALA A 1 -64.17 -63.06 135.47
N ILE A 2 -63.66 -62.60 136.61
CA ILE A 2 -62.23 -62.72 137.00
C ILE A 2 -61.71 -64.17 136.98
N LEU A 3 -62.48 -65.16 137.45
CA LEU A 3 -62.04 -66.56 137.47
C LEU A 3 -61.87 -67.19 136.07
N ARG A 4 -62.55 -66.70 135.03
CA ARG A 4 -62.33 -67.18 133.64
C ARG A 4 -61.11 -66.53 133.01
N GLU A 5 -60.84 -65.26 133.32
CA GLU A 5 -59.60 -64.61 132.93
C GLU A 5 -58.40 -65.26 133.64
N GLY A 6 -58.50 -65.52 134.95
CA GLY A 6 -57.47 -66.25 135.70
C GLY A 6 -57.15 -67.60 135.06
N LEU A 7 -58.16 -68.41 134.74
CA LEU A 7 -57.95 -69.71 134.06
C LEU A 7 -57.33 -69.60 132.66
N LEU A 8 -57.53 -68.48 131.96
CA LEU A 8 -56.96 -68.23 130.64
C LEU A 8 -55.51 -67.74 130.74
N TYR A 9 -55.20 -66.93 131.75
CA TYR A 9 -53.83 -66.54 132.08
C TYR A 9 -53.04 -67.71 132.67
N ASP A 10 -53.60 -68.51 133.58
CA ASP A 10 -52.99 -69.73 134.11
C ASP A 10 -52.70 -70.74 132.99
N LYS A 11 -53.61 -70.89 132.02
CA LYS A 11 -53.35 -71.72 130.82
C LYS A 11 -52.22 -71.16 129.97
N ARG A 12 -52.18 -69.84 129.74
CA ARG A 12 -51.07 -69.20 129.01
C ARG A 12 -49.75 -69.30 129.77
N GLU A 13 -49.76 -69.15 131.09
CA GLU A 13 -48.59 -69.34 131.94
C GLU A 13 -48.13 -70.79 131.91
N GLN A 14 -49.04 -71.76 131.97
CA GLN A 14 -48.70 -73.18 131.80
C GLN A 14 -48.17 -73.50 130.40
N GLU A 15 -48.75 -72.90 129.35
CA GLU A 15 -48.25 -73.03 127.96
C GLU A 15 -46.86 -72.40 127.81
N GLU A 16 -46.59 -71.25 128.43
CA GLU A 16 -45.26 -70.60 128.41
C GLU A 16 -44.25 -71.34 129.31
N ILE A 17 -44.64 -71.86 130.48
CA ILE A 17 -43.78 -72.71 131.33
C ILE A 17 -43.41 -73.99 130.57
N THR A 18 -44.37 -74.68 129.97
CA THR A 18 -44.09 -75.89 129.17
C THR A 18 -43.26 -75.59 127.93
N ARG A 19 -43.38 -74.38 127.35
CA ARG A 19 -42.50 -73.91 126.27
C ARG A 19 -41.07 -73.65 126.76
N LEU A 20 -40.91 -73.01 127.92
CA LEU A 20 -39.62 -72.75 128.54
C LEU A 20 -38.93 -74.06 128.96
N GLU A 21 -39.65 -75.00 129.58
CA GLU A 21 -39.14 -76.33 129.93
C GLU A 21 -38.68 -77.12 128.69
N LYS A 22 -39.42 -77.05 127.58
CA LYS A 22 -38.99 -77.65 126.30
C LYS A 22 -37.71 -77.01 125.76
N LEU A 23 -37.57 -75.69 125.86
CA LEU A 23 -36.35 -74.99 125.47
C LEU A 23 -35.16 -75.31 126.40
N GLU A 24 -35.39 -75.43 127.72
CA GLU A 24 -34.38 -75.85 128.71
C GLU A 24 -33.91 -77.29 128.51
N SER A 25 -34.80 -78.19 128.07
CA SER A 25 -34.47 -79.58 127.74
C SER A 25 -33.62 -79.75 126.46
N GLY A 26 -33.28 -78.65 125.79
CA GLY A 26 -32.46 -78.64 124.56
C GLY A 26 -33.21 -79.05 123.29
N ALA A 27 -34.52 -79.30 123.36
CA ALA A 27 -35.36 -79.56 122.20
C ALA A 27 -35.73 -78.25 121.49
N ARG A 28 -34.76 -77.63 120.81
CA ARG A 28 -35.05 -76.55 119.87
C ARG A 28 -35.60 -77.17 118.59
N ASP A 29 -36.88 -76.97 118.29
CA ASP A 29 -37.48 -77.41 117.02
C ASP A 29 -36.70 -76.80 115.85
N THR A 30 -35.93 -77.63 115.14
CA THR A 30 -35.16 -77.21 113.96
C THR A 30 -36.01 -77.08 112.70
N SER A 31 -37.31 -77.41 112.79
CA SER A 31 -38.22 -77.45 111.63
C SER A 31 -38.30 -76.11 110.91
N ASP A 32 -38.52 -75.01 111.63
CA ASP A 32 -38.65 -73.66 111.03
C ASP A 32 -37.38 -73.22 110.30
N PHE A 33 -36.20 -73.51 110.87
CA PHE A 33 -34.93 -73.19 110.24
C PHE A 33 -34.67 -74.06 109.00
N LEU A 34 -35.03 -75.35 109.04
CA LEU A 34 -34.92 -76.26 107.90
C LEU A 34 -35.90 -75.87 106.79
N GLU A 35 -37.12 -75.45 107.13
CA GLU A 35 -38.09 -74.91 106.18
C GLU A 35 -37.62 -73.62 105.55
N TRP A 36 -37.08 -72.68 106.34
CA TRP A 36 -36.48 -71.46 105.83
C TRP A 36 -35.29 -71.75 104.92
N GLN A 37 -34.40 -72.67 105.31
CA GLN A 37 -33.24 -73.07 104.51
C GLN A 37 -33.67 -73.73 103.20
N LYS A 38 -34.69 -74.59 103.24
CA LYS A 38 -35.30 -75.21 102.05
C LYS A 38 -35.92 -74.14 101.14
N ASN A 39 -36.67 -73.20 101.69
CA ASN A 39 -37.27 -72.09 100.96
C ASN A 39 -36.23 -71.16 100.33
N MET A 40 -35.13 -70.85 101.03
CA MET A 40 -34.04 -70.04 100.49
C MET A 40 -33.31 -70.77 99.36
N ARG A 41 -32.96 -72.05 99.55
CA ARG A 41 -32.36 -72.87 98.48
C ARG A 41 -33.27 -72.96 97.25
N GLN A 42 -34.57 -73.09 97.47
CA GLN A 42 -35.54 -73.11 96.38
C GLN A 42 -35.59 -71.76 95.64
N LYS A 43 -35.61 -70.64 96.37
CA LYS A 43 -35.59 -69.29 95.76
C LYS A 43 -34.31 -69.03 94.98
N ASP A 44 -33.16 -69.44 95.50
CA ASP A 44 -31.88 -69.27 94.80
C ASP A 44 -31.84 -70.15 93.54
N LEU A 45 -32.31 -71.40 93.61
CA LEU A 45 -32.46 -72.25 92.44
C LEU A 45 -33.40 -71.64 91.38
N GLU A 46 -34.55 -71.09 91.81
CA GLU A 46 -35.50 -70.43 90.91
C GLU A 46 -34.88 -69.18 90.24
N LYS A 47 -34.08 -68.40 90.97
CA LYS A 47 -33.35 -67.25 90.40
C LYS A 47 -32.29 -67.70 89.40
N ASP A 48 -31.50 -68.71 89.72
CA ASP A 48 -30.47 -69.24 88.83
C ASP A 48 -31.10 -69.74 87.53
N LEU A 49 -32.21 -70.48 87.62
CA LEU A 49 -32.98 -70.94 86.47
C LEU A 49 -33.53 -69.76 85.65
N ALA A 50 -34.06 -68.73 86.31
CA ALA A 50 -34.56 -67.52 85.65
C ALA A 50 -33.44 -66.74 84.94
N GLU A 51 -32.25 -66.63 85.54
CA GLU A 51 -31.09 -65.99 84.90
C GLU A 51 -30.58 -66.77 83.70
N ILE A 52 -30.53 -68.10 83.78
CA ILE A 52 -30.15 -68.95 82.66
C ILE A 52 -31.12 -68.73 81.49
N GLU A 53 -32.43 -68.74 81.76
CA GLU A 53 -33.42 -68.51 80.71
C GLU A 53 -33.35 -67.07 80.18
N ARG A 54 -33.10 -66.06 81.03
CA ARG A 54 -32.89 -64.67 80.60
C ARG A 54 -31.71 -64.57 79.63
N ARG A 55 -30.54 -65.11 79.98
CA ARG A 55 -29.35 -65.10 79.12
C ARG A 55 -29.59 -65.84 77.81
N ARG A 56 -30.33 -66.94 77.85
CA ARG A 56 -30.73 -67.69 76.65
C ARG A 56 -31.61 -66.85 75.73
N LEU A 57 -32.59 -66.14 76.28
CA LEU A 57 -33.48 -65.24 75.52
C LEU A 57 -32.72 -64.03 74.97
N GLU A 58 -31.85 -63.40 75.76
CA GLU A 58 -30.97 -62.32 75.33
C GLU A 58 -30.08 -62.76 74.15
N GLY A 59 -29.52 -63.97 74.20
CA GLY A 59 -28.73 -64.54 73.10
C GLY A 59 -29.53 -64.73 71.81
N LYS A 60 -30.80 -65.16 71.92
CA LYS A 60 -31.70 -65.27 70.76
C LYS A 60 -32.05 -63.89 70.19
N LEU A 61 -32.39 -62.93 71.05
CA LEU A 61 -32.70 -61.55 70.65
C LEU A 61 -31.51 -60.90 69.95
N SER A 62 -30.31 -61.01 70.51
CA SER A 62 -29.09 -60.48 69.89
C SER A 62 -28.82 -61.08 68.51
N HIS A 63 -29.09 -62.38 68.33
CA HIS A 63 -28.97 -63.04 67.03
C HIS A 63 -29.98 -62.48 66.01
N GLU A 64 -31.24 -62.32 66.41
CA GLU A 64 -32.29 -61.74 65.57
C GLU A 64 -31.99 -60.27 65.23
N GLU A 65 -31.54 -59.48 66.18
CA GLU A 65 -31.09 -58.09 65.99
C GLU A 65 -29.93 -58.00 64.99
N ALA A 66 -28.94 -58.89 65.09
CA ALA A 66 -27.82 -58.94 64.14
C ALA A 66 -28.29 -59.30 62.72
N ILE A 67 -29.26 -60.22 62.58
CA ILE A 67 -29.87 -60.55 61.28
C ILE A 67 -30.61 -59.33 60.72
N LEU A 68 -31.42 -58.65 61.53
CA LEU A 68 -32.17 -57.47 61.12
C LEU A 68 -31.23 -56.32 60.72
N ALA A 69 -30.18 -56.06 61.51
CA ALA A 69 -29.17 -55.05 61.20
C ALA A 69 -28.48 -55.35 59.86
N ARG A 70 -28.14 -56.62 59.61
CA ARG A 70 -27.56 -57.04 58.32
C ARG A 70 -28.54 -56.85 57.17
N GLN A 71 -29.82 -57.16 57.36
CA GLN A 71 -30.85 -56.95 56.34
C GLN A 71 -31.06 -55.45 56.04
N ASN A 72 -31.09 -54.60 57.06
CA ASN A 72 -31.21 -53.15 56.90
C ASN A 72 -30.00 -52.59 56.16
N LEU A 73 -28.78 -52.99 56.53
CA LEU A 73 -27.57 -52.59 55.82
C LEU A 73 -27.61 -52.97 54.33
N ILE A 74 -28.11 -54.18 54.01
CA ILE A 74 -28.28 -54.61 52.61
C ILE A 74 -29.31 -53.74 51.89
N LYS A 75 -30.43 -53.38 52.54
CA LYS A 75 -31.45 -52.50 51.95
C LYS A 75 -30.90 -51.09 51.71
N ASP A 76 -30.21 -50.52 52.69
CA ASP A 76 -29.61 -49.18 52.60
C ASP A 76 -28.54 -49.14 51.51
N ASN A 77 -27.69 -50.17 51.42
CA ASN A 77 -26.71 -50.26 50.34
C ASN A 77 -27.38 -50.39 48.97
N LYS A 78 -28.49 -51.12 48.85
CA LYS A 78 -29.25 -51.19 47.60
C LYS A 78 -29.82 -49.82 47.22
N GLN A 79 -30.40 -49.08 48.18
CA GLN A 79 -30.93 -47.73 47.95
C GLN A 79 -29.81 -46.77 47.55
N LYS A 80 -28.69 -46.75 48.27
CA LYS A 80 -27.53 -45.93 47.88
C LYS A 80 -27.04 -46.23 46.46
N VAL A 81 -27.01 -47.51 46.07
CA VAL A 81 -26.63 -47.88 44.70
C VAL A 81 -27.66 -47.43 43.66
N THR A 82 -28.96 -47.43 43.99
CA THR A 82 -29.98 -46.88 43.07
C THR A 82 -29.85 -45.38 42.94
N ASP A 83 -29.68 -44.67 44.05
CA ASP A 83 -29.56 -43.20 44.08
C ASP A 83 -28.31 -42.76 43.30
N MET A 84 -27.16 -43.40 43.55
CA MET A 84 -25.93 -43.15 42.79
C MET A 84 -26.08 -43.41 41.29
N LYS A 85 -26.89 -44.40 40.90
CA LYS A 85 -27.16 -44.67 39.47
C LYS A 85 -28.05 -43.62 38.85
N GLU A 86 -29.01 -43.08 39.59
CA GLU A 86 -29.88 -42.00 39.13
C GLU A 86 -29.09 -40.70 39.00
N GLU A 87 -28.33 -40.32 40.02
CA GLU A 87 -27.40 -39.18 39.98
C GLU A 87 -26.42 -39.29 38.80
N ALA A 88 -25.80 -40.45 38.59
CA ALA A 88 -24.89 -40.66 37.47
C ALA A 88 -25.58 -40.51 36.09
N LYS A 89 -26.86 -40.90 35.98
CA LYS A 89 -27.63 -40.70 34.75
C LYS A 89 -27.94 -39.23 34.52
N GLU A 90 -28.33 -38.50 35.56
CA GLU A 90 -28.61 -37.06 35.48
C GLU A 90 -27.36 -36.29 35.07
N MET A 91 -26.22 -36.54 35.73
CA MET A 91 -24.93 -35.95 35.38
C MET A 91 -24.54 -36.24 33.92
N MET A 92 -24.76 -37.48 33.45
CA MET A 92 -24.49 -37.83 32.06
C MET A 92 -25.43 -37.09 31.08
N GLN A 93 -26.71 -36.95 31.42
CA GLN A 93 -27.66 -36.20 30.58
C GLN A 93 -27.29 -34.73 30.49
N GLU A 94 -26.89 -34.10 31.60
CA GLU A 94 -26.41 -32.72 31.62
C GLU A 94 -25.15 -32.55 30.77
N TYR A 95 -24.19 -33.46 30.91
CA TYR A 95 -22.98 -33.47 30.08
C TYR A 95 -23.31 -33.56 28.59
N LEU A 96 -24.23 -34.45 28.20
CA LEU A 96 -24.66 -34.59 26.80
C LEU A 96 -25.36 -33.33 26.28
N LYS A 97 -26.18 -32.67 27.11
CA LYS A 97 -26.84 -31.40 26.75
C LYS A 97 -25.80 -30.29 26.53
N GLN A 98 -24.86 -30.12 27.46
CA GLN A 98 -23.78 -29.15 27.35
C GLN A 98 -22.95 -29.38 26.09
N ARG A 99 -22.55 -30.63 25.83
CA ARG A 99 -21.80 -30.98 24.61
C ARG A 99 -22.55 -30.64 23.33
N LEU A 100 -23.86 -30.86 23.31
CA LEU A 100 -24.70 -30.57 22.16
C LEU A 100 -24.89 -29.04 21.97
N GLU A 101 -24.96 -28.28 23.05
CA GLU A 101 -24.98 -26.81 23.02
C GLU A 101 -23.65 -26.24 22.52
N GLU A 102 -22.52 -26.70 23.05
CA GLU A 102 -21.18 -26.36 22.57
C GLU A 102 -21.03 -26.66 21.07
N GLU A 103 -21.48 -27.83 20.61
CA GLU A 103 -21.40 -28.19 19.20
C GLU A 103 -22.24 -27.25 18.33
N LYS A 104 -23.44 -26.86 18.79
CA LYS A 104 -24.29 -25.88 18.08
C LYS A 104 -23.63 -24.51 18.02
N GLU A 105 -23.03 -24.04 19.10
CA GLU A 105 -22.31 -22.77 19.13
C GLU A 105 -21.10 -22.78 18.20
N MET A 106 -20.32 -23.86 18.23
CA MET A 106 -19.20 -24.06 17.32
C MET A 106 -19.64 -24.07 15.86
N ARG A 107 -20.74 -24.76 15.52
CA ARG A 107 -21.30 -24.76 14.16
C ARG A 107 -21.70 -23.35 13.72
N LYS A 108 -22.40 -22.59 14.56
CA LYS A 108 -22.76 -21.18 14.27
C LYS A 108 -21.52 -20.30 14.07
N LEU A 109 -20.48 -20.50 14.88
CA LEU A 109 -19.23 -19.76 14.73
C LEU A 109 -18.57 -20.06 13.38
N VAL A 110 -18.51 -21.34 12.99
CA VAL A 110 -17.97 -21.73 11.67
C VAL A 110 -18.79 -21.12 10.54
N GLU A 111 -20.12 -21.14 10.63
CA GLU A 111 -21.02 -20.53 9.65
C GLU A 111 -20.75 -19.03 9.50
N ASN A 112 -20.67 -18.29 10.62
CA ASN A 112 -20.34 -16.86 10.62
C ASN A 112 -18.96 -16.57 9.98
N ILE A 113 -17.96 -17.43 10.23
CA ILE A 113 -16.63 -17.29 9.64
C ILE A 113 -16.69 -17.52 8.12
N LEU A 114 -17.43 -18.54 7.67
CA LEU A 114 -17.62 -18.83 6.24
C LEU A 114 -18.35 -17.68 5.53
N GLU A 115 -19.43 -17.16 6.12
CA GLU A 115 -20.14 -15.98 5.62
C GLU A 115 -19.22 -14.76 5.54
N GLY A 116 -18.39 -14.53 6.57
CA GLY A 116 -17.37 -13.48 6.58
C GLY A 116 -16.37 -13.63 5.42
N HIS A 117 -15.91 -14.85 5.14
CA HIS A 117 -15.02 -15.13 4.02
C HIS A 117 -15.67 -14.89 2.65
N GLU A 118 -16.91 -15.32 2.44
CA GLU A 118 -17.62 -15.09 1.19
C GLU A 118 -17.91 -13.59 0.98
N ASN A 119 -18.32 -12.87 2.03
CA ASN A 119 -18.52 -11.42 1.99
C ASN A 119 -17.23 -10.66 1.65
N ALA A 120 -16.09 -11.06 2.22
CA ALA A 120 -14.79 -10.48 1.90
C ALA A 120 -14.38 -10.74 0.45
N LYS A 121 -14.63 -11.96 -0.05
CA LYS A 121 -14.37 -12.36 -1.44
C LYS A 121 -15.24 -11.58 -2.41
N GLU A 122 -16.52 -11.40 -2.13
CA GLU A 122 -17.42 -10.56 -2.91
C GLU A 122 -16.97 -9.10 -2.92
N SER A 123 -16.61 -8.54 -1.76
CA SER A 123 -16.12 -7.17 -1.65
C SER A 123 -14.85 -6.96 -2.49
N LYS A 124 -13.93 -7.93 -2.48
CA LYS A 124 -12.73 -7.92 -3.33
C LYS A 124 -13.08 -7.94 -4.82
N LYS A 125 -14.05 -8.78 -5.24
CA LYS A 125 -14.55 -8.81 -6.63
C LYS A 125 -15.18 -7.49 -7.05
N ARG A 126 -16.04 -6.90 -6.20
CA ARG A 126 -16.67 -5.58 -6.44
C ARG A 126 -15.60 -4.50 -6.62
N LEU A 127 -14.62 -4.46 -5.72
CA LEU A 127 -13.50 -3.51 -5.82
C LEU A 127 -12.69 -3.71 -7.10
N GLN A 128 -12.40 -4.95 -7.49
CA GLN A 128 -11.70 -5.24 -8.73
C GLN A 128 -12.47 -4.75 -9.95
N SER A 129 -13.78 -5.02 -10.00
CA SER A 129 -14.63 -4.54 -11.11
C SER A 129 -14.70 -3.01 -11.17
N TYR A 130 -14.74 -2.33 -10.02
CA TYR A 130 -14.72 -0.88 -9.93
C TYR A 130 -13.38 -0.29 -10.42
N LYS A 131 -12.26 -0.88 -10.00
CA LYS A 131 -10.93 -0.48 -10.49
C LYS A 131 -10.78 -0.69 -11.99
N GLN A 132 -11.33 -1.79 -12.52
CA GLN A 132 -11.33 -2.02 -13.97
C GLN A 132 -12.12 -0.96 -14.73
N LYS A 133 -13.30 -0.54 -14.22
CA LYS A 133 -14.07 0.56 -14.81
C LYS A 133 -13.31 1.87 -14.81
N ILE A 134 -12.71 2.26 -13.68
CA ILE A 134 -11.89 3.49 -13.62
C ILE A 134 -10.75 3.44 -14.64
N VAL A 135 -10.05 2.31 -14.75
CA VAL A 135 -8.95 2.16 -15.72
C VAL A 135 -9.47 2.26 -17.16
N GLN A 136 -10.67 1.77 -17.46
CA GLN A 136 -11.28 1.92 -18.77
C GLN A 136 -11.62 3.40 -19.06
N GLU A 137 -12.29 4.08 -18.13
CA GLU A 137 -12.64 5.50 -18.22
C GLU A 137 -11.38 6.37 -18.44
N VAL A 138 -10.35 6.20 -17.60
CA VAL A 138 -9.09 6.95 -17.74
C VAL A 138 -8.36 6.63 -19.05
N ASN A 139 -8.43 5.40 -19.55
CA ASN A 139 -7.85 5.06 -20.85
C ASN A 139 -8.62 5.72 -22.01
N GLU A 140 -9.94 5.81 -21.91
CA GLU A 140 -10.78 6.50 -22.90
C GLU A 140 -10.47 8.00 -22.90
N GLU A 141 -10.46 8.64 -21.73
CA GLU A 141 -10.08 10.05 -21.58
C GLU A 141 -8.66 10.31 -22.11
N SER A 142 -7.70 9.43 -21.79
CA SER A 142 -6.32 9.56 -22.27
C SER A 142 -6.23 9.43 -23.80
N ARG A 143 -7.02 8.55 -24.42
CA ARG A 143 -7.09 8.42 -25.89
C ARG A 143 -7.71 9.65 -26.53
N GLU A 144 -8.75 10.22 -25.94
CA GLU A 144 -9.39 11.44 -26.42
C GLU A 144 -8.44 12.62 -26.35
N LEU A 145 -7.76 12.81 -25.21
CA LEU A 145 -6.72 13.84 -25.05
C LEU A 145 -5.59 13.67 -26.07
N MET A 146 -5.14 12.43 -26.31
CA MET A 146 -4.13 12.15 -27.33
C MET A 146 -4.60 12.51 -28.74
N ARG A 147 -5.86 12.20 -29.08
CA ARG A 147 -6.45 12.58 -30.37
C ARG A 147 -6.52 14.10 -30.52
N GLN A 148 -7.01 14.81 -29.50
CA GLN A 148 -7.08 16.27 -29.51
C GLN A 148 -5.69 16.91 -29.69
N ALA A 149 -4.69 16.41 -28.98
CA ALA A 149 -3.31 16.87 -29.11
C ALA A 149 -2.75 16.66 -30.52
N LEU A 150 -3.05 15.52 -31.16
CA LEU A 150 -2.66 15.27 -32.55
C LEU A 150 -3.36 16.22 -33.52
N GLU A 151 -4.67 16.43 -33.39
CA GLU A 151 -5.44 17.34 -34.25
C GLU A 151 -4.99 18.81 -34.07
N GLU A 152 -4.62 19.22 -32.86
CA GLU A 152 -4.03 20.54 -32.59
C GLU A 152 -2.65 20.68 -33.23
N ALA A 153 -1.78 19.68 -33.08
CA ALA A 153 -0.47 19.67 -33.69
C ALA A 153 -0.54 19.72 -35.23
N GLU A 154 -1.48 19.00 -35.84
CA GLU A 154 -1.73 19.05 -37.29
C GLU A 154 -2.20 20.44 -37.73
N ARG A 155 -3.15 21.06 -37.00
CA ARG A 155 -3.61 22.42 -37.30
C ARG A 155 -2.49 23.45 -37.15
N GLU A 156 -1.65 23.34 -36.12
CA GLU A 156 -0.48 24.19 -35.98
C GLU A 156 0.51 23.98 -37.12
N MET A 157 0.75 22.74 -37.53
CA MET A 157 1.64 22.42 -38.65
C MET A 157 1.12 23.04 -39.96
N GLN A 158 -0.18 22.94 -40.24
CA GLN A 158 -0.81 23.56 -41.40
C GLN A 158 -0.61 25.08 -41.40
N ARG A 159 -0.87 25.77 -40.27
CA ARG A 159 -0.61 27.21 -40.14
C ARG A 159 0.86 27.57 -40.36
N LYS A 160 1.78 26.76 -39.83
CA LYS A 160 3.23 26.94 -40.04
C LYS A 160 3.61 26.77 -41.52
N VAL A 161 3.05 25.78 -42.20
CA VAL A 161 3.28 25.55 -43.63
C VAL A 161 2.73 26.70 -44.48
N GLU A 162 1.52 27.19 -44.19
CA GLU A 162 0.94 28.36 -44.86
C GLU A 162 1.81 29.61 -44.67
N LEU A 163 2.29 29.85 -43.45
CA LEU A 163 3.21 30.96 -43.16
C LEU A 163 4.52 30.84 -43.95
N ILE A 164 5.10 29.64 -44.02
CA ILE A 164 6.31 29.39 -44.83
C ILE A 164 6.03 29.67 -46.31
N GLN A 165 4.87 29.29 -46.84
CA GLN A 165 4.49 29.58 -48.22
C GLN A 165 4.38 31.10 -48.46
N GLN A 166 3.78 31.84 -47.52
CA GLN A 166 3.69 33.31 -47.60
C GLN A 166 5.07 33.96 -47.59
N ILE A 167 5.97 33.54 -46.70
CA ILE A 167 7.36 34.05 -46.63
C ILE A 167 8.08 33.77 -47.96
N ARG A 168 8.01 32.53 -48.46
CA ARG A 168 8.65 32.17 -49.75
C ARG A 168 8.08 32.97 -50.91
N ALA A 169 6.78 33.27 -50.92
CA ALA A 169 6.17 34.12 -51.94
C ALA A 169 6.73 35.55 -51.88
N MET A 170 6.89 36.12 -50.66
CA MET A 170 7.52 37.43 -50.48
C MET A 170 9.00 37.42 -50.91
N GLU A 171 9.76 36.39 -50.54
CA GLU A 171 11.17 36.23 -50.91
C GLU A 171 11.37 35.98 -52.41
N SER A 172 10.38 35.40 -53.10
CA SER A 172 10.44 35.16 -54.55
C SER A 172 10.40 36.45 -55.37
N ILE A 173 9.97 37.57 -54.76
CA ILE A 173 9.99 38.88 -55.40
C ILE A 173 11.47 39.31 -55.49
N PRO A 174 12.04 39.45 -56.70
CA PRO A 174 13.42 39.85 -56.84
C PRO A 174 13.60 41.26 -56.27
N VAL A 175 14.30 41.35 -55.13
CA VAL A 175 14.68 42.63 -54.56
C VAL A 175 15.66 43.28 -55.53
N VAL A 176 15.24 44.40 -56.12
CA VAL A 176 16.06 45.18 -57.03
C VAL A 176 17.22 45.81 -56.25
N ARG A 177 18.42 45.21 -56.37
CA ARG A 177 19.65 45.65 -55.69
C ARG A 177 20.53 46.57 -56.54
N PHE A 178 19.98 47.29 -57.51
CA PHE A 178 20.79 48.34 -58.14
C PHE A 178 20.73 49.59 -57.27
N LYS A 179 21.87 49.96 -56.67
CA LYS A 179 22.06 51.30 -56.15
C LYS A 179 22.11 52.21 -57.38
N MET A 180 21.21 53.19 -57.48
CA MET A 180 21.30 54.19 -58.55
C MET A 180 22.69 54.82 -58.49
N LEU A 181 23.48 54.60 -59.53
CA LEU A 181 24.83 55.15 -59.62
C LEU A 181 24.70 56.64 -59.88
N ASP A 182 24.91 57.42 -58.83
CA ASP A 182 25.01 58.87 -58.96
C ASP A 182 26.43 59.24 -59.38
N LEU A 183 26.59 59.60 -60.65
CA LEU A 183 27.87 59.97 -61.25
C LEU A 183 28.39 61.33 -60.78
N THR A 184 27.57 62.10 -60.05
CA THR A 184 27.93 63.41 -59.49
C THR A 184 28.52 63.31 -58.08
N ASN A 185 28.34 62.18 -57.39
CA ASN A 185 28.95 61.97 -56.08
C ASN A 185 30.43 61.61 -56.19
N THR A 186 31.21 62.15 -55.27
CA THR A 186 32.60 61.74 -55.05
C THR A 186 32.66 60.40 -54.29
N ALA A 187 33.80 59.71 -54.39
CA ALA A 187 33.99 58.40 -53.77
C ALA A 187 34.04 58.44 -52.24
N GLY A 188 34.25 59.63 -51.63
CA GLY A 188 34.17 59.85 -50.19
C GLY A 188 35.36 59.28 -49.40
N HIS A 189 36.53 59.18 -50.03
CA HIS A 189 37.76 58.65 -49.40
C HIS A 189 38.55 59.70 -48.60
N GLY A 190 38.09 60.97 -48.58
CA GLY A 190 38.71 62.07 -47.84
C GLY A 190 39.97 62.66 -48.48
N LEU A 191 40.26 62.35 -49.74
CA LEU A 191 41.35 62.97 -50.49
C LEU A 191 40.93 64.34 -51.04
N LEU A 192 41.82 65.34 -50.90
CA LEU A 192 41.65 66.67 -51.50
C LEU A 192 41.51 66.65 -53.03
N SER A 193 41.95 65.56 -53.67
CA SER A 193 41.93 65.37 -55.12
C SER A 193 40.76 64.52 -55.62
N GLU A 194 39.76 64.24 -54.78
CA GLU A 194 38.58 63.50 -55.25
C GLU A 194 37.74 64.34 -56.19
N MET A 195 37.38 63.72 -57.31
CA MET A 195 36.51 64.29 -58.34
C MET A 195 35.46 63.27 -58.69
N SER A 196 34.27 63.74 -59.06
CA SER A 196 33.21 62.86 -59.51
C SER A 196 33.56 62.24 -60.87
N ILE A 197 32.89 61.14 -61.25
CA ILE A 197 33.11 60.50 -62.56
C ILE A 197 32.73 61.47 -63.68
N ALA A 198 31.67 62.26 -63.49
CA ALA A 198 31.27 63.31 -64.42
C ALA A 198 32.38 64.37 -64.61
N GLU A 199 32.96 64.86 -63.51
CA GLU A 199 34.06 65.84 -63.56
C GLU A 199 35.32 65.29 -64.25
N LEU A 200 35.66 64.02 -64.01
CA LEU A 200 36.79 63.36 -64.67
C LEU A 200 36.56 63.22 -66.18
N GLN A 201 35.33 62.91 -66.60
CA GLN A 201 34.97 62.86 -68.02
C GLN A 201 35.14 64.23 -68.67
N GLU A 202 34.63 65.30 -68.06
CA GLU A 202 34.81 66.66 -68.58
C GLU A 202 36.29 67.04 -68.72
N ARG A 203 37.10 66.78 -67.70
CA ARG A 203 38.55 67.04 -67.78
C ARG A 203 39.23 66.23 -68.88
N MET A 204 38.87 64.96 -69.04
CA MET A 204 39.39 64.14 -70.13
C MET A 204 38.99 64.69 -71.50
N THR A 205 37.77 65.21 -71.65
CA THR A 205 37.36 65.85 -72.91
C THR A 205 38.19 67.10 -73.20
N LEU A 206 38.44 67.95 -72.20
CA LEU A 206 39.28 69.14 -72.36
C LEU A 206 40.72 68.77 -72.72
N LEU A 207 41.29 67.76 -72.07
CA LEU A 207 42.64 67.28 -72.38
C LEU A 207 42.74 66.68 -73.79
N ASN A 208 41.72 65.93 -74.24
CA ASN A 208 41.70 65.41 -75.59
C ASN A 208 41.60 66.52 -76.64
N ILE A 209 40.80 67.57 -76.38
CA ILE A 209 40.73 68.75 -77.26
C ILE A 209 42.11 69.41 -77.36
N ALA A 210 42.73 69.73 -76.21
CA ALA A 210 44.06 70.34 -76.18
C ALA A 210 45.13 69.47 -76.90
N LYS A 211 45.05 68.15 -76.76
CA LYS A 211 45.95 67.23 -77.46
C LYS A 211 45.74 67.25 -78.97
N ILE A 212 44.48 67.31 -79.43
CA ILE A 212 44.16 67.41 -80.87
C ILE A 212 44.71 68.72 -81.42
N GLU A 213 44.51 69.83 -80.71
CA GLU A 213 45.06 71.14 -81.08
C GLU A 213 46.60 71.08 -81.20
N GLU A 214 47.30 70.48 -80.23
CA GLU A 214 48.76 70.32 -80.30
C GLU A 214 49.20 69.41 -81.48
N GLU A 215 48.43 68.37 -81.80
CA GLU A 215 48.70 67.53 -82.98
C GLU A 215 48.45 68.29 -84.30
N GLU A 216 47.44 69.15 -84.36
CA GLU A 216 47.17 70.02 -85.51
C GLU A 216 48.26 71.07 -85.70
N GLU A 217 48.68 71.76 -84.63
CA GLU A 217 49.81 72.71 -84.66
C GLU A 217 51.08 72.04 -85.20
N LYS A 218 51.42 70.83 -84.73
CA LYS A 218 52.57 70.07 -85.26
C LYS A 218 52.41 69.67 -86.73
N ARG A 219 51.19 69.36 -87.17
CA ARG A 219 50.93 69.07 -88.59
C ARG A 219 51.12 70.31 -89.44
N ASP A 220 50.64 71.46 -88.97
CA ASP A 220 50.80 72.74 -89.64
C ASP A 220 52.28 73.17 -89.68
N GLU A 221 53.04 72.98 -88.61
CA GLU A 221 54.50 73.19 -88.60
C GLU A 221 55.21 72.32 -89.64
N ILE A 222 54.86 71.03 -89.72
CA ILE A 222 55.44 70.10 -90.71
C ILE A 222 55.04 70.54 -92.14
N LEU A 223 53.80 70.97 -92.34
CA LEU A 223 53.30 71.42 -93.64
C LEU A 223 53.99 72.70 -94.08
N ASN A 224 54.14 73.68 -93.19
CA ASN A 224 54.90 74.92 -93.43
C ASN A 224 56.37 74.60 -93.73
N ALA A 225 57.01 73.70 -92.97
CA ALA A 225 58.38 73.29 -93.24
C ALA A 225 58.55 72.54 -94.58
N LYS A 226 57.53 71.78 -95.01
CA LYS A 226 57.50 71.17 -96.36
C LYS A 226 57.35 72.24 -97.44
N GLN A 227 56.41 73.18 -97.28
CA GLN A 227 56.24 74.30 -98.21
C GLN A 227 57.51 75.13 -98.33
N GLU A 228 58.19 75.46 -97.24
CA GLU A 228 59.48 76.17 -97.27
C GLU A 228 60.57 75.37 -98.00
N LYS A 229 60.63 74.04 -97.80
CA LYS A 229 61.56 73.18 -98.54
C LYS A 229 61.24 73.12 -100.03
N ASP A 230 59.96 72.96 -100.38
CA ASP A 230 59.51 72.96 -101.77
C ASP A 230 59.80 74.31 -102.44
N GLN A 231 59.61 75.42 -101.71
CA GLN A 231 59.93 76.76 -102.20
C GLN A 231 61.44 76.94 -102.41
N LYS A 232 62.29 76.48 -101.47
CA LYS A 232 63.75 76.42 -101.67
C LYS A 232 64.13 75.55 -102.88
N LEU A 233 63.46 74.41 -103.08
CA LEU A 233 63.69 73.56 -104.26
C LEU A 233 63.31 74.30 -105.55
N MET A 234 62.16 74.97 -105.60
CA MET A 234 61.78 75.80 -106.74
C MET A 234 62.78 76.94 -106.99
N ASP A 235 63.21 77.64 -105.95
CA ASP A 235 64.24 78.68 -106.06
C ASP A 235 65.57 78.12 -106.61
N THR A 236 66.01 76.95 -106.15
CA THR A 236 67.20 76.29 -106.70
C THR A 236 67.02 75.81 -108.13
N LEU A 237 65.82 75.33 -108.49
CA LEU A 237 65.48 74.94 -109.86
C LEU A 237 65.52 76.17 -110.78
N ASP A 238 65.00 77.30 -110.33
CA ASP A 238 65.05 78.58 -111.02
C ASP A 238 66.49 79.11 -111.16
N GLN A 239 67.35 78.92 -110.16
CA GLN A 239 68.77 79.23 -110.28
C GLN A 239 69.48 78.32 -111.31
N ILE A 240 69.19 77.02 -111.30
CA ILE A 240 69.73 76.07 -112.28
C ILE A 240 69.22 76.38 -113.69
N SER A 241 67.95 76.75 -113.84
CA SER A 241 67.36 77.09 -115.14
C SER A 241 68.00 78.38 -115.69
N LYS A 242 68.23 79.40 -114.85
CA LYS A 242 69.02 80.59 -115.20
C LYS A 242 70.44 80.23 -115.63
N HIS A 243 71.15 79.39 -114.87
CA HIS A 243 72.49 78.92 -115.24
C HIS A 243 72.51 78.12 -116.56
N ARG A 244 71.53 77.25 -116.82
CA ARG A 244 71.41 76.53 -118.12
C ARG A 244 71.11 77.48 -119.27
N ALA A 245 70.28 78.50 -119.05
CA ALA A 245 70.00 79.52 -120.05
C ALA A 245 71.27 80.34 -120.37
N GLU A 246 72.07 80.68 -119.36
CA GLU A 246 73.37 81.33 -119.54
C GLU A 246 74.41 80.42 -120.21
N LEU A 247 74.50 79.15 -119.82
CA LEU A 247 75.36 78.17 -120.50
C LEU A 247 74.93 77.92 -121.95
N SER A 248 73.63 77.87 -122.24
CA SER A 248 73.11 77.78 -123.60
C SER A 248 73.41 79.05 -124.41
N ARG A 249 73.31 80.23 -123.79
CA ARG A 249 73.76 81.50 -124.40
C ARG A 249 75.26 81.52 -124.64
N ALA A 250 76.07 81.03 -123.71
CA ALA A 250 77.52 80.94 -123.84
C ALA A 250 77.96 79.89 -124.87
N GLN A 251 77.24 78.78 -124.99
CA GLN A 251 77.45 77.77 -126.05
C GLN A 251 77.02 78.30 -127.42
N ALA A 252 75.93 79.06 -127.50
CA ALA A 252 75.54 79.76 -128.73
C ALA A 252 76.62 80.78 -129.16
N MET A 253 77.20 81.53 -128.21
CA MET A 253 78.31 82.45 -128.48
C MET A 253 79.62 81.76 -128.87
N LYS A 254 79.88 80.51 -128.41
CA LYS A 254 81.05 79.70 -128.81
C LYS A 254 80.91 78.99 -130.16
N LEU A 255 79.69 78.91 -130.70
CA LEU A 255 79.43 78.41 -132.06
C LEU A 255 79.48 79.53 -133.11
N GLU A 256 79.62 80.80 -132.67
CA GLU A 256 79.78 81.99 -133.51
C GLU A 256 81.22 82.53 -133.56
N GLU A 257 82.19 81.85 -132.93
CA GLU A 257 83.66 82.01 -133.16
C GLU A 257 84.19 80.91 -134.08
#